data_AF-A0AAD4ZKI0-F1
#
_entry.id   AF-A0AAD4ZKI0-F1
#
_cell.length_a   1.000
_cell.length_b   1.000
_cell.length_c   1.000
_cell.angle_alpha   90.00
_cell.angle_beta   90.00
_cell.angle_gamma   90.00
#
_symmetry.space_group_name_H-M   'P 1'
#
loop_
_entity.id
_entity.type
_entity.pdbx_description
1 polymer ?
#
loop_
_entity_poly.entity_id
_entity_poly.type
_entity_poly.pdbx_seq_one_letter_code
_entity_poly.pdbx_strand_id
1 'polypeptide(L)'
;MIYLDGDIQVFDDIDHLFDMPEGYFYAVMDCFCEKTWSKTPQYKIGYCQQCPEKFHWPVDLGSPPPPYFNAGMFVYGLRLLTYYDLLETLKVTSPSSFAEQEFLNMFSIDVYKPIPPAHNLVWLSCGATLKMWTLTK
;
A
#
# COMPACT_ATOMS: atom_id res chain seq x y z
N MET A 1 4.33 15.25 1.64
CA MET A 1 3.49 14.96 2.82
C MET A 1 3.59 13.47 3.09
N ILE A 2 3.78 13.08 4.35
CA ILE A 2 3.69 11.68 4.77
C ILE A 2 2.38 11.55 5.56
N TYR A 3 1.51 10.64 5.12
CA TYR A 3 0.31 10.26 5.85
C TYR A 3 0.60 8.97 6.64
N LEU A 4 0.10 8.92 7.87
CA LEU A 4 0.16 7.76 8.77
C LEU A 4 -1.20 7.60 9.44
N ASP A 5 -1.76 6.39 9.44
CA ASP A 5 -2.96 6.06 10.20
C ASP A 5 -2.73 6.26 11.71
N GLY A 6 -3.83 6.56 12.41
CA GLY A 6 -3.80 6.82 13.86
C GLY A 6 -3.41 5.61 14.72
N ASP A 7 -3.36 4.41 14.15
CA ASP A 7 -2.93 3.17 14.82
C ASP A 7 -1.51 2.72 14.42
N ILE A 8 -0.76 3.53 13.66
CA ILE A 8 0.64 3.26 13.32
C ILE A 8 1.58 3.66 14.46
N GLN A 9 2.57 2.79 14.71
CA GLN A 9 3.73 3.08 15.55
C GLN A 9 4.98 3.15 14.68
N VAL A 10 5.74 4.23 14.83
CA VAL A 10 7.00 4.47 14.11
C VAL A 10 8.17 4.11 15.03
N PHE A 11 9.04 3.19 14.57
CA PHE A 11 10.14 2.64 15.37
C PHE A 11 11.51 3.22 15.02
N ASP A 12 11.67 3.80 13.83
CA ASP A 12 12.92 4.34 13.30
C ASP A 12 12.64 5.68 12.59
N ASP A 13 13.69 6.45 12.33
CA ASP A 13 13.60 7.68 11.54
C ASP A 13 13.07 7.40 10.11
N ILE A 14 12.18 8.28 9.65
CA ILE A 14 11.54 8.19 8.34
C ILE A 14 11.79 9.44 7.48
N ASP A 15 12.66 10.35 7.90
CA ASP A 15 12.93 11.61 7.19
C ASP A 15 13.44 11.39 5.76
N HIS A 16 14.14 10.28 5.50
CA HIS A 16 14.59 9.91 4.14
C HIS A 16 13.44 9.75 3.14
N LEU A 17 12.20 9.57 3.60
CA LEU A 17 11.02 9.51 2.74
C LEU A 17 10.70 10.87 2.09
N PHE A 18 11.16 11.98 2.67
CA PHE A 18 11.01 13.31 2.07
C PHE A 18 11.93 13.55 0.86
N ASP A 19 13.02 12.78 0.75
CA ASP A 19 13.97 12.88 -0.37
C ASP A 19 13.50 12.13 -1.63
N MET A 20 12.31 11.51 -1.58
CA MET A 20 11.75 10.80 -2.73
C MET A 20 11.42 11.75 -3.89
N PRO A 21 11.66 11.33 -5.15
CA PRO A 21 11.33 12.14 -6.32
C PRO A 21 9.87 12.62 -6.35
N GLU A 22 9.67 13.88 -6.71
CA GLU A 22 8.33 14.45 -6.86
C GLU A 22 7.54 13.80 -8.01
N GLY A 23 6.22 13.98 -7.98
CA GLY A 23 5.31 13.54 -9.04
C GLY A 23 4.82 12.10 -8.92
N TYR A 24 5.23 11.38 -7.88
CA TYR A 24 4.81 10.00 -7.61
C TYR A 24 4.00 9.89 -6.31
N PHE A 25 3.25 8.80 -6.22
CA PHE A 25 2.56 8.36 -5.00
C PHE A 25 3.33 7.14 -4.46
N TYR A 26 3.88 7.24 -3.25
CA TYR A 26 4.68 6.16 -2.67
C TYR A 26 3.93 5.50 -1.53
N ALA A 27 3.78 4.19 -1.59
CA ALA A 27 3.11 3.42 -0.54
C ALA A 27 3.61 1.98 -0.54
N VAL A 28 3.35 1.28 0.57
CA VAL A 28 3.68 -0.14 0.66
C VAL A 28 2.59 -0.95 -0.02
N MET A 29 2.98 -1.93 -0.84
CA MET A 29 2.04 -2.89 -1.42
C MET A 29 1.23 -3.58 -0.33
N ASP A 30 -0.07 -3.80 -0.53
CA ASP A 30 -0.90 -4.50 0.44
C ASP A 30 -0.55 -6.00 0.50
N CYS A 31 -0.79 -6.66 1.63
CA CYS A 31 -0.52 -8.08 1.80
C CYS A 31 -1.78 -8.91 1.51
N PHE A 32 -1.91 -9.42 0.28
CA PHE A 32 -3.05 -10.28 -0.11
C PHE A 32 -3.10 -11.63 0.64
N CYS A 33 -2.07 -11.98 1.42
CA CYS A 33 -2.10 -13.11 2.34
C CYS A 33 -2.97 -12.85 3.59
N GLU A 34 -3.34 -11.60 3.88
CA GLU A 34 -4.06 -11.25 5.09
C GLU A 34 -5.53 -11.65 5.06
N LYS A 35 -6.07 -11.95 6.24
CA LYS A 35 -7.46 -12.40 6.38
C LYS A 35 -8.49 -11.35 5.92
N THR A 36 -8.13 -10.07 5.96
CA THR A 36 -8.91 -8.95 5.39
C THR A 36 -9.22 -9.19 3.92
N TRP A 37 -8.30 -9.82 3.18
CA TRP A 37 -8.43 -10.18 1.77
C TRP A 37 -9.17 -11.51 1.52
N SER A 38 -9.66 -12.21 2.56
CA SER A 38 -10.23 -13.57 2.46
C SER A 38 -11.34 -13.79 1.43
N LYS A 39 -12.05 -12.72 1.05
CA LYS A 39 -13.14 -12.79 0.06
C LYS A 39 -12.64 -12.64 -1.40
N THR A 40 -11.41 -12.19 -1.60
CA THR A 40 -10.86 -11.86 -2.92
C THR A 40 -10.31 -13.08 -3.66
N PRO A 41 -10.27 -13.06 -5.00
CA PRO A 41 -9.64 -14.13 -5.78
C PRO A 41 -8.17 -14.37 -5.41
N GLN A 42 -7.40 -13.29 -5.20
CA GLN A 42 -5.98 -13.31 -4.86
C GLN A 42 -5.72 -14.15 -3.60
N TYR A 43 -6.48 -13.90 -2.54
CA TYR A 43 -6.38 -14.69 -1.31
C TYR A 43 -6.77 -16.16 -1.52
N LYS A 44 -7.86 -16.42 -2.28
CA LYS A 44 -8.37 -17.78 -2.51
C LYS A 44 -7.41 -18.67 -3.28
N ILE A 45 -6.65 -18.09 -4.21
CA ILE A 45 -5.60 -18.81 -4.96
C ILE A 45 -4.26 -18.84 -4.20
N GLY A 46 -4.19 -18.22 -3.02
CA GLY A 46 -2.98 -18.13 -2.20
C GLY A 46 -1.91 -17.21 -2.79
N TYR A 47 -2.27 -16.27 -3.67
CA TYR A 47 -1.33 -15.29 -4.24
C TYR A 47 -1.04 -14.14 -3.27
N CYS A 48 0.21 -13.69 -3.23
CA CYS A 48 0.65 -12.64 -2.32
C CYS A 48 1.69 -11.73 -2.97
N GLN A 49 1.29 -10.50 -3.32
CA GLN A 49 2.16 -9.56 -4.02
C GLN A 49 3.39 -9.09 -3.21
N GLN A 50 3.33 -9.13 -1.88
CA GLN A 50 4.50 -8.87 -1.03
C GLN A 50 5.49 -10.06 -1.01
N CYS A 51 5.07 -11.24 -1.44
CA CYS A 51 5.85 -12.48 -1.38
C CYS A 51 5.73 -13.33 -2.65
N PRO A 52 6.12 -12.76 -3.81
CA PRO A 52 5.97 -13.44 -5.09
C PRO A 52 6.74 -14.76 -5.13
N GLU A 53 7.88 -14.85 -4.45
CA GLU A 53 8.73 -16.06 -4.38
C GLU A 53 8.08 -17.24 -3.65
N LYS A 54 7.15 -16.97 -2.72
CA LYS A 54 6.46 -18.01 -1.94
C LYS A 54 5.09 -18.34 -2.52
N PHE A 55 4.46 -17.36 -3.14
CA PHE A 55 3.03 -17.36 -3.47
C PHE A 55 2.83 -16.79 -4.88
N HIS A 56 3.09 -17.63 -5.87
CA HIS A 56 3.16 -17.23 -7.28
C HIS A 56 1.78 -16.97 -7.89
N TRP A 57 1.73 -16.04 -8.85
CA TRP A 57 0.55 -15.84 -9.69
C TRP A 57 0.41 -17.02 -10.67
N PRO A 58 -0.75 -17.70 -10.73
CA PRO A 58 -0.96 -18.80 -11.67
C PRO A 58 -0.90 -18.34 -13.13
N VAL A 59 -0.10 -19.02 -13.96
CA VAL A 59 0.10 -18.69 -15.38
C VAL A 59 -1.23 -18.73 -16.17
N ASP A 60 -2.12 -19.65 -15.81
CA ASP A 60 -3.42 -19.83 -16.47
C ASP A 60 -4.38 -18.64 -16.26
N LEU A 61 -4.08 -17.75 -15.31
CA LEU A 61 -4.85 -16.52 -15.05
C LEU A 61 -4.30 -15.30 -15.81
N GLY A 62 -3.31 -15.51 -16.70
CA GLY A 62 -2.69 -14.44 -17.47
C GLY A 62 -1.73 -13.60 -16.65
N SER A 63 -1.65 -12.30 -16.93
CA SER A 63 -0.79 -11.38 -16.18
C SER A 63 -1.33 -11.14 -14.77
N PRO A 64 -0.45 -10.96 -13.76
CA PRO A 64 -0.88 -10.56 -12.42
C PRO A 64 -1.57 -9.19 -12.47
N PRO A 65 -2.44 -8.89 -11.49
CA PRO A 65 -3.04 -7.57 -11.37
C PRO A 65 -1.97 -6.50 -11.16
N PRO A 66 -2.26 -5.23 -11.48
CA PRO A 66 -1.38 -4.12 -11.13
C PRO A 66 -1.08 -4.11 -9.62
N PRO A 67 0.12 -3.65 -9.22
CA PRO A 67 0.46 -3.48 -7.82
C PRO A 67 -0.58 -2.64 -7.09
N TYR A 68 -1.04 -3.14 -5.94
CA TYR A 68 -2.07 -2.50 -5.12
C TYR A 68 -1.49 -2.15 -3.76
N PHE A 69 -1.64 -0.92 -3.28
CA PHE A 69 -1.07 -0.48 -2.01
C PHE A 69 -2.06 -0.49 -0.85
N ASN A 70 -1.51 -0.64 0.35
CA ASN A 70 -2.20 -0.38 1.61
C ASN A 70 -2.20 1.14 1.89
N ALA A 71 -3.35 1.71 2.25
CA ALA A 71 -3.52 3.15 2.42
C ALA A 71 -3.14 3.68 3.80
N GLY A 72 -2.74 2.82 4.75
CA GLY A 72 -2.42 3.27 6.11
C GLY A 72 -1.14 4.11 6.21
N MET A 73 -0.25 3.99 5.23
CA MET A 73 0.92 4.87 5.11
C MET A 73 1.23 5.15 3.64
N PHE A 74 1.42 6.44 3.32
CA PHE A 74 1.88 6.86 2.01
C PHE A 74 2.62 8.21 2.02
N VAL A 75 3.49 8.41 1.04
CA VAL A 75 4.13 9.69 0.74
C VAL A 75 3.52 10.26 -0.54
N TYR A 76 3.13 11.51 -0.45
CA TYR A 76 2.43 12.19 -1.54
C TYR A 76 2.84 13.66 -1.66
N GLY A 77 3.00 14.11 -2.91
CA GLY A 77 3.33 15.49 -3.25
C GLY A 77 2.12 16.42 -3.16
N LEU A 78 2.23 17.49 -2.38
CA LEU A 78 1.16 18.49 -2.27
C LEU A 78 1.18 19.41 -3.50
N ARG A 79 0.20 19.23 -4.40
CA ARG A 79 -0.02 20.12 -5.55
C ARG A 79 -1.47 20.54 -5.61
N LEU A 80 -1.70 21.83 -5.83
CA LEU A 80 -3.04 22.40 -5.88
C LEU A 80 -3.90 21.78 -7.00
N LEU A 81 -3.32 21.53 -8.17
CA LEU A 81 -4.00 20.85 -9.27
C LEU A 81 -4.46 19.46 -8.85
N THR A 82 -3.58 18.68 -8.23
CA THR A 82 -3.94 17.31 -7.83
C THR A 82 -4.98 17.28 -6.70
N TYR A 83 -5.06 18.32 -5.86
CA TYR A 83 -6.18 18.48 -4.92
C TYR A 83 -7.53 18.66 -5.63
N TYR A 84 -7.59 19.54 -6.65
CA TYR A 84 -8.82 19.72 -7.43
C TYR A 84 -9.19 18.45 -8.20
N ASP A 85 -8.23 17.82 -8.85
CA ASP A 85 -8.45 16.56 -9.57
C ASP A 85 -8.97 15.47 -8.63
N LEU A 86 -8.39 15.35 -7.44
CA LEU A 86 -8.83 14.40 -6.42
C LEU A 86 -10.27 14.67 -5.99
N LEU A 87 -10.64 15.92 -5.70
CA LEU A 87 -12.01 16.27 -5.31
C LEU A 87 -13.04 16.04 -6.43
N GLU A 88 -12.72 16.41 -7.67
CA GLU A 88 -13.64 16.18 -8.79
C GLU A 88 -13.79 14.69 -9.08
N THR A 89 -12.71 13.91 -9.00
CA THR A 89 -12.75 12.45 -9.15
C THR A 89 -13.57 11.82 -8.04
N LEU A 90 -13.42 12.28 -6.79
CA LEU A 90 -14.16 11.75 -5.64
C LEU A 90 -15.67 11.90 -5.79
N LYS A 91 -16.14 13.04 -6.33
CA LYS A 91 -17.58 13.31 -6.53
C LYS A 91 -18.27 12.33 -7.48
N VAL A 92 -17.54 11.80 -8.45
CA VAL A 92 -18.07 10.87 -9.47
C VAL A 92 -17.71 9.41 -9.19
N THR A 93 -16.84 9.15 -8.21
CA THR A 93 -16.43 7.79 -7.85
C THR A 93 -17.54 7.08 -7.10
N SER A 94 -17.88 5.87 -7.55
CA SER A 94 -18.82 5.01 -6.82
C SER A 94 -18.17 4.49 -5.53
N PRO A 95 -18.91 4.46 -4.39
CA PRO A 95 -18.39 3.90 -3.15
C PRO A 95 -17.93 2.45 -3.30
N SER A 96 -16.83 2.10 -2.65
CA SER A 96 -16.26 0.75 -2.62
C SER A 96 -16.15 0.23 -1.18
N SER A 97 -15.91 -1.07 -1.01
CA SER A 97 -15.75 -1.67 0.32
C SER A 97 -14.49 -1.25 1.06
N PHE A 98 -13.46 -0.80 0.33
CA PHE A 98 -12.20 -0.31 0.89
C PHE A 98 -12.11 1.22 0.85
N ALA A 99 -13.19 1.90 0.45
CA ALA A 99 -13.35 3.35 0.43
C ALA A 99 -12.11 4.09 -0.11
N GLU A 100 -11.37 4.77 0.77
CA GLU A 100 -10.21 5.57 0.42
C GLU A 100 -9.09 4.76 -0.23
N GLN A 101 -8.84 3.52 0.22
CA GLN A 101 -7.76 2.71 -0.31
C GLN A 101 -8.02 2.34 -1.77
N GLU A 102 -9.24 1.93 -2.11
CA GLU A 102 -9.61 1.65 -3.50
C GLU A 102 -9.56 2.91 -4.36
N PHE A 103 -10.10 4.02 -3.85
CA PHE A 103 -10.11 5.28 -4.56
C PHE A 103 -8.70 5.77 -4.89
N LEU A 104 -7.80 5.77 -3.91
CA LEU A 104 -6.42 6.22 -4.09
C LEU A 104 -5.62 5.28 -5.00
N ASN A 105 -5.84 3.95 -4.92
CA ASN A 105 -5.21 2.98 -5.82
C ASN A 105 -5.59 3.27 -7.28
N MET A 106 -6.87 3.54 -7.54
CA MET A 106 -7.35 3.87 -8.88
C MET A 106 -6.88 5.25 -9.35
N PHE A 107 -6.97 6.26 -8.50
CA PHE A 107 -6.56 7.64 -8.82
C PHE A 107 -5.06 7.75 -9.11
N SER A 108 -4.24 6.97 -8.40
CA SER A 108 -2.77 7.08 -8.43
C SER A 108 -2.11 6.01 -9.29
N ILE A 109 -2.86 5.21 -10.05
CA ILE A 109 -2.35 4.02 -10.75
C ILE A 109 -1.15 4.31 -11.65
N ASP A 110 -1.14 5.45 -12.34
CA ASP A 110 -0.08 5.84 -13.29
C ASP A 110 1.16 6.41 -12.61
N VAL A 111 1.04 6.82 -11.34
CA VAL A 111 2.11 7.50 -10.58
C VAL A 111 2.53 6.72 -9.34
N TYR A 112 1.94 5.56 -9.09
CA TYR A 112 2.23 4.73 -7.93
C TYR A 112 3.63 4.10 -8.04
N LYS A 113 4.40 4.19 -6.95
CA LYS A 113 5.68 3.51 -6.77
C LYS A 113 5.72 2.78 -5.43
N PRO A 114 5.93 1.45 -5.43
CA PRO A 114 6.01 0.69 -4.19
C PRO A 114 7.27 1.07 -3.40
N ILE A 115 7.14 1.20 -2.07
CA ILE A 115 8.27 1.32 -1.14
C ILE A 115 8.42 0.04 -0.32
N PRO A 116 9.59 -0.19 0.31
CA PRO A 116 9.84 -1.43 1.05
C PRO A 116 8.80 -1.68 2.15
N PRO A 117 8.36 -2.94 2.36
CA PRO A 117 7.35 -3.28 3.38
C PRO A 117 7.67 -2.81 4.80
N ALA A 118 8.94 -2.61 5.12
CA ALA A 118 9.40 -2.09 6.42
C ALA A 118 8.75 -0.74 6.81
N HIS A 119 8.27 0.04 5.85
CA HIS A 119 7.62 1.34 6.12
C HIS A 119 6.13 1.23 6.50
N ASN A 120 5.52 0.05 6.35
CA ASN A 120 4.13 -0.21 6.74
C ASN A 120 3.94 -1.72 7.01
N LEU A 121 4.50 -2.19 8.12
CA LEU A 121 4.43 -3.60 8.52
C LEU A 121 3.12 -3.87 9.27
N VAL A 122 2.29 -4.73 8.68
CA VAL A 122 1.08 -5.25 9.35
C VAL A 122 1.40 -6.57 10.03
N TRP A 123 1.04 -6.71 11.31
CA TRP A 123 1.35 -7.88 12.14
C TRP A 123 0.78 -9.16 11.50
N LEU A 124 1.65 -10.12 11.14
CA LEU A 124 1.39 -11.40 10.45
C LEU A 124 1.46 -11.39 8.90
N SER A 125 1.80 -10.27 8.27
CA SER A 125 2.07 -10.25 6.83
C SER A 125 3.36 -11.02 6.49
N CYS A 126 3.21 -12.10 5.71
CA CYS A 126 4.28 -12.88 5.07
C CYS A 126 5.56 -13.21 5.89
N GLY A 127 5.41 -13.54 7.17
CA GLY A 127 6.55 -13.90 8.03
C GLY A 127 7.45 -12.72 8.41
N ALA A 128 6.95 -11.48 8.27
CA ALA A 128 7.54 -10.33 8.92
C ALA A 128 7.52 -10.56 10.44
N THR A 129 8.65 -11.01 10.96
CA THR A 129 8.91 -10.94 12.39
C THR A 129 9.14 -9.46 12.65
N LEU A 130 8.35 -8.83 13.52
CA LEU A 130 8.72 -7.54 14.06
C LEU A 130 10.12 -7.76 14.65
N LYS A 131 11.18 -7.28 13.99
CA LYS A 131 12.39 -6.94 14.71
C LYS A 131 11.98 -5.77 15.57
N MET A 132 11.30 -6.07 16.68
CA MET A 132 11.35 -5.19 17.84
C MET A 132 12.84 -5.06 18.09
N TRP A 133 13.42 -3.96 17.61
CA TRP A 133 14.65 -3.47 18.16
C TRP A 133 14.35 -3.37 19.65
N THR A 134 14.82 -4.38 20.37
CA THR A 134 14.86 -4.32 21.81
C THR A 134 15.67 -3.07 22.06
N LEU A 135 15.02 -2.04 22.61
CA LEU A 135 15.68 -0.91 23.24
C LEU A 135 16.57 -1.50 24.32
N THR A 136 17.75 -1.92 23.91
CA THR A 136 18.86 -2.23 24.79
C THR A 136 19.32 -0.87 25.26
N LYS A 137 18.91 -0.55 26.49
CA LYS A 137 19.50 0.52 27.28
C LYS A 137 21.02 0.35 27.37
#